data_AF-A0A0Q9JS41-F1
#
_entry.id   AF-A0A0Q9JS41-F1
#
_cell.length_a   1.000
_cell.length_b   1.000
_cell.length_c   1.000
_cell.angle_alpha   90.00
_cell.angle_beta   90.00
_cell.angle_gamma   90.00
#
_symmetry.space_group_name_H-M   'P 1'
#
loop_
_entity.id
_entity.type
_entity.pdbx_description
1 polymer ?
#
loop_
_entity_poly.entity_id
_entity_poly.type
_entity_poly.pdbx_seq_one_letter_code
_entity_poly.pdbx_strand_id
1 'polypeptide(L)'
;MGAIMEKHDYFDTENYTGNHLHVDNWKDELNPFIEAIAWERTDGTMDLFFNDFADEKEFKALFGGKEHQYDEFMGVFICNVKSNEEAYQQFRKWVDEVLNVYRNKGDD
;
A
#
# COMPACT_ATOMS: atom_id res chain seq x y z
N MET A 1 -40.32 5.51 -4.48
CA MET A 1 -39.35 4.80 -3.61
C MET A 1 -38.02 4.87 -4.33
N GLY A 2 -37.17 5.84 -3.99
CA GLY A 2 -35.80 5.88 -4.50
C GLY A 2 -35.00 4.87 -3.67
N ALA A 3 -34.39 3.88 -4.33
CA ALA A 3 -33.43 3.01 -3.66
C ALA A 3 -32.31 3.90 -3.08
N ILE A 4 -32.09 3.80 -1.78
CA ILE A 4 -30.87 4.32 -1.16
C ILE A 4 -29.77 3.40 -1.68
N MET A 5 -29.00 3.88 -2.65
CA MET A 5 -27.82 3.19 -3.12
C MET A 5 -26.80 3.32 -2.00
N GLU A 6 -26.64 2.26 -1.20
CA GLU A 6 -25.62 2.22 -0.15
C GLU A 6 -24.26 2.40 -0.82
N LYS A 7 -23.54 3.43 -0.37
CA LYS A 7 -22.23 3.76 -0.90
C LYS A 7 -21.26 2.73 -0.32
N HIS A 8 -21.10 1.60 -1.00
CA HIS A 8 -20.11 0.60 -0.63
C HIS A 8 -18.74 1.28 -0.53
N ASP A 9 -18.09 1.12 0.62
CA ASP A 9 -16.74 1.61 0.82
C ASP A 9 -15.81 0.88 -0.16
N TYR A 10 -14.83 1.59 -0.72
CA TYR A 10 -13.96 1.02 -1.75
C TYR A 10 -13.16 -0.17 -1.20
N PHE A 11 -12.84 -0.15 0.10
CA PHE A 11 -12.14 -1.19 0.84
C PHE A 11 -13.07 -2.10 1.65
N ASP A 12 -14.36 -2.16 1.31
CA ASP A 12 -15.26 -3.12 1.94
C ASP A 12 -14.70 -4.54 1.82
N THR A 13 -14.71 -5.29 2.93
CA THR A 13 -14.27 -6.68 2.99
C THR A 13 -14.93 -7.58 1.95
N GLU A 14 -16.16 -7.28 1.52
CA GLU A 14 -16.86 -8.02 0.47
C GLU A 14 -16.17 -7.92 -0.91
N ASN A 15 -15.31 -6.90 -1.10
CA ASN A 15 -14.54 -6.73 -2.32
C ASN A 15 -13.30 -7.62 -2.40
N TYR A 16 -12.94 -8.36 -1.33
CA TYR A 16 -11.70 -9.14 -1.25
C TYR A 16 -11.97 -10.64 -1.14
N THR A 17 -11.07 -11.44 -1.72
CA THR A 17 -11.15 -12.90 -1.67
C THR A 17 -10.61 -13.47 -0.36
N GLY A 18 -9.83 -12.67 0.38
CA GLY A 18 -9.04 -13.09 1.53
C GLY A 18 -7.64 -13.59 1.19
N ASN A 19 -7.35 -13.86 -0.08
CA ASN A 19 -5.99 -14.14 -0.53
C ASN A 19 -5.19 -12.84 -0.61
N HIS A 20 -3.87 -12.97 -0.48
CA HIS A 20 -2.96 -11.84 -0.58
C HIS A 20 -1.57 -12.30 -1.05
N LEU A 21 -0.86 -11.36 -1.66
CA LEU A 21 0.53 -11.51 -2.06
C LEU A 21 1.40 -10.61 -1.18
N HIS A 22 2.41 -11.20 -0.55
CA HIS A 22 3.50 -10.47 0.06
C HIS A 22 4.46 -9.97 -1.03
N VAL A 23 4.74 -8.67 -1.04
CA VAL A 23 5.69 -8.04 -1.98
C VAL A 23 6.80 -7.34 -1.22
N ASP A 24 8.02 -7.47 -1.72
CA ASP A 24 9.22 -6.92 -1.11
C ASP A 24 10.00 -6.01 -2.07
N ASN A 25 10.88 -5.20 -1.48
CA ASN A 25 11.81 -4.33 -2.19
C ASN A 25 13.20 -4.96 -2.39
N TRP A 26 13.37 -6.28 -2.21
CA TRP A 26 14.71 -6.89 -2.21
C TRP A 26 15.43 -6.64 -3.55
N LYS A 27 16.62 -6.05 -3.46
CA LYS A 27 17.50 -5.74 -4.59
C LYS A 27 18.89 -6.33 -4.37
N ASP A 28 19.47 -6.04 -3.20
CA ASP A 28 20.77 -6.55 -2.74
C ASP A 28 20.82 -6.57 -1.20
N GLU A 29 21.90 -7.14 -0.65
CA GLU A 29 22.11 -7.32 0.79
C GLU A 29 22.31 -6.02 1.59
N LEU A 30 22.55 -4.89 0.91
CA LEU A 30 22.82 -3.59 1.56
C LEU A 30 21.53 -2.79 1.77
N ASN A 31 20.42 -3.18 1.15
CA ASN A 31 19.14 -2.49 1.30
C ASN A 31 18.33 -3.10 2.47
N PRO A 32 17.78 -2.26 3.36
CA PRO A 32 16.79 -2.73 4.33
C PRO A 32 15.64 -3.45 3.62
N PHE A 33 15.32 -4.64 4.11
CA PHE A 33 14.16 -5.39 3.66
C PHE A 33 12.89 -4.69 4.12
N ILE A 34 12.03 -4.35 3.18
CA ILE A 34 10.74 -3.68 3.39
C ILE A 34 9.69 -4.49 2.65
N GLU A 35 8.57 -4.73 3.31
CA GLU A 35 7.48 -5.56 2.80
C GLU A 35 6.16 -4.77 2.75
N ALA A 36 5.32 -5.12 1.78
CA ALA A 36 3.94 -4.68 1.64
C ALA A 36 3.04 -5.88 1.30
N ILE A 37 1.73 -5.69 1.40
CA ILE A 37 0.73 -6.72 1.12
C ILE A 37 -0.18 -6.24 0.00
N ALA A 38 -0.30 -7.02 -1.07
CA ALA A 38 -1.28 -6.83 -2.12
C ALA A 38 -2.47 -7.75 -1.88
N TRP A 39 -3.62 -7.19 -1.51
CA TRP A 39 -4.84 -7.93 -1.21
C TRP A 39 -5.64 -8.21 -2.49
N GLU A 40 -5.96 -9.48 -2.74
CA GLU A 40 -6.70 -9.89 -3.94
C GLU A 40 -8.17 -9.50 -3.85
N ARG A 41 -8.62 -8.75 -4.85
CA ARG A 41 -10.02 -8.35 -5.05
C ARG A 41 -10.79 -9.44 -5.79
N THR A 42 -12.10 -9.46 -5.58
CA THR A 42 -13.02 -10.42 -6.24
C THR A 42 -13.09 -10.27 -7.76
N ASP A 43 -12.64 -9.14 -8.32
CA ASP A 43 -12.51 -8.91 -9.76
C ASP A 43 -11.18 -9.39 -10.36
N GLY A 44 -10.29 -9.99 -9.55
CA GLY A 44 -9.00 -10.52 -9.96
C GLY A 44 -7.87 -9.48 -10.02
N THR A 45 -8.13 -8.22 -9.65
CA THR A 45 -7.07 -7.24 -9.38
C THR A 45 -6.59 -7.35 -7.93
N MET A 46 -5.56 -6.58 -7.56
CA MET A 46 -5.09 -6.49 -6.18
C MET A 46 -4.90 -5.03 -5.76
N ASP A 47 -5.19 -4.73 -4.51
CA ASP A 47 -4.87 -3.44 -3.90
C ASP A 47 -3.60 -3.58 -3.07
N LEU A 48 -2.60 -2.77 -3.38
CA LEU A 48 -1.31 -2.77 -2.70
C LEU A 48 -1.35 -1.84 -1.49
N PHE A 49 -1.07 -2.38 -0.31
CA PHE A 49 -1.04 -1.64 0.95
C PHE A 49 0.30 -1.74 1.66
N PHE A 50 0.62 -0.68 2.41
CA PHE A 50 1.82 -0.61 3.24
C PHE A 50 1.49 -0.11 4.65
N ASN A 51 2.01 -0.81 5.65
CA ASN A 51 1.80 -0.50 7.06
C ASN A 51 3.09 -0.55 7.92
N ASP A 52 4.25 -0.83 7.33
CA ASP A 52 5.54 -0.97 8.03
C ASP A 52 6.31 0.38 8.14
N PHE A 53 5.61 1.39 8.69
CA PHE A 53 6.23 2.68 8.98
C PHE A 53 7.11 2.60 10.24
N ALA A 54 8.26 3.27 10.22
CA ALA A 54 9.21 3.26 11.33
C ALA A 54 8.62 3.92 12.60
N ASP A 55 7.84 4.98 12.44
CA ASP A 55 7.10 5.65 13.51
C ASP A 55 5.92 6.48 12.97
N GLU A 56 5.14 7.06 13.89
CA GLU A 56 4.02 7.95 13.56
C GLU A 56 4.49 9.24 12.85
N LYS A 57 5.75 9.67 13.05
CA LYS A 57 6.29 10.87 12.38
C LYS A 57 6.53 10.59 10.91
N GLU A 58 7.05 9.42 10.55
CA GLU A 58 7.20 8.98 9.16
C GLU A 58 5.83 8.95 8.46
N PHE A 59 4.85 8.29 9.09
CA PHE A 59 3.48 8.27 8.57
C PHE A 59 2.93 9.69 8.34
N LYS A 60 2.99 10.55 9.37
CA LYS A 60 2.49 11.93 9.28
C LYS A 60 3.27 12.79 8.28
N ALA A 61 4.58 12.59 8.13
CA ALA A 61 5.36 13.33 7.16
C ALA A 61 5.01 12.95 5.72
N LEU A 62 4.75 11.68 5.47
CA LEU A 62 4.36 11.19 4.15
C LEU A 62 2.89 11.53 3.82
N PHE A 63 1.99 11.45 4.80
CA PHE A 63 0.54 11.41 4.60
C PHE A 63 -0.31 12.38 5.45
N GLY A 64 0.22 12.98 6.52
CA GLY A 64 -0.53 13.76 7.52
C GLY A 64 -1.18 15.08 7.05
N GLY A 65 -1.13 15.39 5.76
CA GLY A 65 -1.83 16.52 5.14
C GLY A 65 -2.20 16.29 3.68
N LYS A 66 -2.14 15.03 3.21
CA LYS A 66 -2.50 14.64 1.84
C LYS A 66 -3.76 13.81 1.87
N GLU A 67 -4.58 13.92 0.82
CA GLU A 67 -5.66 12.95 0.62
C GLU A 67 -5.00 11.59 0.34
N HIS A 68 -5.22 10.64 1.23
CA HIS A 68 -4.74 9.27 1.10
C HIS A 68 -5.83 8.34 1.60
N GLN A 69 -5.93 7.19 0.95
CA GLN A 69 -6.86 6.16 1.35
C GLN A 69 -6.12 5.26 2.36
N TYR A 70 -6.67 5.16 3.56
CA TYR A 70 -6.11 4.41 4.67
C TYR A 70 -7.17 3.48 5.22
N ASP A 71 -6.79 2.23 5.42
CA ASP A 71 -7.56 1.23 6.13
C ASP A 71 -6.83 0.88 7.44
N GLU A 72 -7.58 0.77 8.55
CA GLU A 72 -6.99 0.52 9.87
C GLU A 72 -6.28 -0.84 9.96
N PHE A 73 -6.72 -1.82 9.17
CA PHE A 73 -6.16 -3.17 9.17
C PHE A 73 -5.08 -3.32 8.08
N MET A 74 -5.35 -2.88 6.85
CA MET A 74 -4.46 -3.09 5.71
C MET A 74 -3.34 -2.03 5.64
N GLY A 75 -3.59 -0.81 6.10
CA GLY A 75 -2.64 0.30 6.09
C GLY A 75 -2.91 1.32 4.98
N VAL A 76 -1.86 1.95 4.49
CA VAL A 76 -1.96 2.97 3.43
C VAL A 76 -2.06 2.29 2.08
N PHE A 77 -3.10 2.63 1.32
CA PHE A 77 -3.24 2.22 -0.07
C PHE A 77 -2.22 2.95 -0.94
N ILE A 78 -1.42 2.17 -1.68
CA ILE A 78 -0.44 2.66 -2.65
C ILE A 78 -1.10 2.76 -4.03
N CYS A 79 -1.61 1.64 -4.55
CA CYS A 79 -2.27 1.56 -5.86
C CYS A 79 -2.99 0.22 -6.08
N ASN A 80 -3.87 0.17 -7.08
CA ASN A 80 -4.43 -1.07 -7.62
C ASN A 80 -3.54 -1.62 -8.75
N VAL A 81 -3.37 -2.93 -8.82
CA VAL A 81 -2.52 -3.64 -9.78
C VAL A 81 -3.22 -4.89 -10.32
N LYS A 82 -2.82 -5.36 -11.51
CA LYS A 82 -3.50 -6.45 -12.23
C LYS A 82 -2.73 -7.76 -12.23
N SER A 83 -1.52 -7.78 -11.69
CA SER A 83 -0.66 -8.96 -11.69
C SER A 83 0.37 -8.90 -10.58
N ASN A 84 0.91 -10.07 -10.21
CA ASN A 84 1.96 -10.18 -9.20
C ASN A 84 3.20 -9.37 -9.61
N GLU A 85 3.61 -9.45 -10.88
CA GLU A 85 4.76 -8.72 -11.38
C GLU A 85 4.57 -7.20 -11.28
N GLU A 86 3.39 -6.70 -11.61
CA GLU A 86 3.05 -5.29 -11.44
C GLU A 86 3.07 -4.87 -9.97
N ALA A 87 2.61 -5.74 -9.05
CA ALA A 87 2.66 -5.48 -7.61
C ALA A 87 4.11 -5.25 -7.13
N TYR A 88 5.06 -6.14 -7.50
CA TYR A 88 6.48 -5.95 -7.16
C TYR A 88 7.08 -4.70 -7.80
N GLN A 89 6.76 -4.42 -9.07
CA GLN A 89 7.29 -3.25 -9.77
C GLN A 89 6.81 -1.94 -9.15
N GLN A 90 5.50 -1.82 -8.89
CA GLN A 90 4.92 -0.62 -8.28
C GLN A 90 5.41 -0.44 -6.84
N PHE A 91 5.53 -1.52 -6.07
CA PHE A 91 6.03 -1.44 -4.71
C PHE A 91 7.47 -0.97 -4.65
N ARG A 92 8.37 -1.57 -5.44
CA ARG A 92 9.79 -1.15 -5.51
C ARG A 92 9.93 0.31 -5.92
N LYS A 93 9.15 0.73 -6.92
CA LYS A 93 9.12 2.12 -7.37
C LYS A 93 8.66 3.06 -6.25
N TRP A 94 7.58 2.71 -5.55
CA TRP A 94 7.09 3.51 -4.43
C TRP A 94 8.12 3.61 -3.29
N VAL A 95 8.80 2.51 -2.96
CA VAL A 95 9.87 2.51 -1.97
C VAL A 95 11.00 3.46 -2.38
N ASP A 96 11.45 3.41 -3.64
CA ASP A 96 12.54 4.27 -4.13
C ASP A 96 12.15 5.75 -4.18
N GLU A 97 10.95 6.07 -4.65
CA GLU A 97 10.53 7.45 -4.95
C GLU A 97 9.89 8.16 -3.74
N VAL A 98 9.35 7.41 -2.78
CA VAL A 98 8.59 7.96 -1.65
C VAL A 98 9.27 7.65 -0.33
N LEU A 99 9.43 6.36 0.00
CA LEU A 99 9.85 5.94 1.34
C LEU A 99 11.33 6.25 1.59
N ASN A 100 12.21 5.81 0.69
CA ASN A 100 13.65 6.02 0.80
C ASN A 100 14.02 7.49 0.66
N VAL A 101 13.30 8.25 -0.19
CA VAL A 101 13.47 9.71 -0.27
C VAL A 101 13.19 10.39 1.07
N TYR A 102 12.27 9.86 1.89
CA TYR A 102 12.07 10.38 3.25
C TYR A 102 13.14 9.87 4.22
N ARG A 103 13.38 8.57 4.27
CA ARG A 103 14.32 7.95 5.23
C ARG A 103 15.75 8.46 5.08
N ASN A 104 16.20 8.69 3.84
CA ASN A 104 17.55 9.16 3.56
C ASN A 104 17.72 10.68 3.68
N LYS A 105 16.64 11.46 3.84
CA LYS A 105 16.72 12.91 4.11
C LYS A 105 17.25 13.24 5.51
N GLY A 106 17.36 12.25 6.39
CA GLY A 106 17.91 12.40 7.73
C GLY A 106 19.43 12.26 7.84
N ASP A 107 20.14 11.96 6.74
CA ASP A 107 21.58 11.68 6.72
C ASP A 107 22.48 12.90 6.37
N ASP A 108 21.95 14.13 6.41
CA ASP A 108 22.73 15.38 6.28
C ASP A 108 23.31 15.88 7.62
#